data_AF-A0A1F2QDM9-F1
#
_entry.id   AF-A0A1F2QDM9-F1
#
_cell.length_a   1.000
_cell.length_b   1.000
_cell.length_c   1.000
_cell.angle_alpha   90.00
_cell.angle_beta   90.00
_cell.angle_gamma   90.00
#
_symmetry.space_group_name_H-M   'P 1'
#
loop_
_entity.id
_entity.type
_entity.pdbx_description
1 polymer ?
#
loop_
_entity_poly.entity_id
_entity_poly.type
_entity_poly.pdbx_seq_one_letter_code
_entity_poly.pdbx_strand_id
1 'polypeptide(L)'
;MLHEPPLFAGMSDPRGNLTFLKEATANGKVPFLRMLTGDAVYNGFSPGYQSRLAADDTWIKHEFDNFEYYRPADSELAAVKRPVAVIFGAESPPFFGEAATWLAARLGTQALTIPGGHGAHYDKPQEVAKAIREFAPGPAH
;
A
#
# COMPACT_ATOMS: atom_id res chain seq x y z
N MET A 1 -7.61 -1.72 -13.07
CA MET A 1 -7.77 -0.85 -11.89
C MET A 1 -6.70 -1.29 -10.90
N LEU A 2 -5.79 -0.38 -10.52
CA LEU A 2 -4.93 -0.60 -9.36
C LEU A 2 -5.78 -0.27 -8.13
N HIS A 3 -5.83 -1.17 -7.16
CA HIS A 3 -6.64 -1.01 -5.95
C HIS A 3 -5.80 -1.40 -4.75
N GLU A 4 -5.67 -0.49 -3.78
CA GLU A 4 -5.00 -0.73 -2.51
C GLU A 4 -6.06 -1.14 -1.47
N PRO A 5 -6.00 -2.36 -0.89
CA PRO A 5 -6.81 -2.68 0.28
C PRO A 5 -6.38 -1.78 1.45
N PRO A 6 -7.25 -1.48 2.43
CA PRO A 6 -6.88 -0.63 3.53
C PRO A 6 -5.80 -1.27 4.37
N LEU A 7 -5.04 -0.40 5.01
CA LEU A 7 -3.78 -0.64 5.68
C LEU A 7 -3.82 -1.71 6.79
N PHE A 8 -4.96 -2.27 7.17
CA PHE A 8 -5.06 -3.33 8.18
C PHE A 8 -5.88 -4.56 7.76
N ALA A 9 -6.44 -4.57 6.53
CA ALA A 9 -7.21 -5.71 6.07
C ALA A 9 -6.28 -6.95 5.93
N GLY A 10 -6.61 -8.00 6.68
CA GLY A 10 -5.91 -9.27 6.58
C GLY A 10 -4.64 -9.44 7.38
N MET A 11 -4.26 -8.45 8.18
CA MET A 11 -3.06 -8.53 9.01
C MET A 11 -3.23 -9.53 10.16
N SER A 12 -2.12 -10.19 10.50
CA SER A 12 -2.05 -11.14 11.61
C SER A 12 -2.10 -10.45 12.97
N ASP A 13 -1.50 -9.26 13.08
CA ASP A 13 -1.53 -8.37 14.25
C ASP A 13 -1.87 -6.92 13.86
N PRO A 14 -3.16 -6.59 13.67
CA PRO A 14 -3.57 -5.23 13.31
C PRO A 14 -3.25 -4.20 14.41
N ARG A 15 -3.22 -4.62 15.68
CA ARG A 15 -2.93 -3.72 16.80
C ARG A 15 -1.44 -3.39 16.89
N GLY A 16 -0.56 -4.38 16.73
CA GLY A 16 0.88 -4.15 16.65
C GLY A 16 1.27 -3.27 15.46
N ASN A 17 0.66 -3.50 14.29
CA ASN A 17 0.90 -2.68 13.11
C ASN A 17 0.38 -1.24 13.29
N LEU A 18 -0.78 -1.05 13.92
CA LEU A 18 -1.25 0.29 14.29
C LEU A 18 -0.28 0.98 15.26
N THR A 19 0.24 0.27 16.27
CA THR A 19 1.26 0.80 17.19
C THR A 19 2.52 1.22 16.45
N PHE A 20 3.07 0.37 15.57
CA PHE A 20 4.25 0.70 14.76
C PHE A 20 4.02 1.99 13.95
N LEU A 21 2.85 2.12 13.33
CA LEU A 21 2.56 3.31 12.54
C LEU A 21 2.32 4.56 13.39
N LYS A 22 1.75 4.41 14.59
CA LYS A 22 1.66 5.50 15.57
C LYS A 22 3.05 5.96 16.01
N GLU A 23 3.99 5.04 16.21
CA GLU A 23 5.38 5.37 16.51
C GLU A 23 6.07 6.05 15.32
N ALA A 24 5.87 5.54 14.11
CA ALA A 24 6.41 6.12 12.88
C ALA A 24 5.86 7.54 12.58
N THR A 25 4.66 7.86 13.08
CA THR A 25 4.00 9.17 12.96
C THR A 25 4.12 10.05 14.21
N ALA A 26 4.80 9.59 15.27
CA ALA A 26 4.84 10.28 16.56
C ALA A 26 5.45 11.70 16.47
N ASN A 27 6.33 11.93 15.49
CA ASN A 27 6.96 13.23 15.23
C ASN A 27 6.28 14.00 14.08
N GLY A 28 4.99 13.76 13.87
CA GLY A 28 4.20 14.34 12.77
C GLY A 28 4.12 13.41 11.56
N LYS A 29 3.36 13.80 10.54
CA LYS A 29 3.04 12.90 9.41
C LYS A 29 4.12 12.80 8.35
N VAL A 30 5.13 13.67 8.36
CA VAL A 30 6.17 13.70 7.30
C VAL A 30 6.96 12.39 7.20
N PRO A 31 7.47 11.79 8.29
CA PRO A 31 8.14 10.49 8.21
C PRO A 31 7.25 9.41 7.59
N PHE A 32 5.96 9.38 7.93
CA PHE A 32 5.01 8.45 7.33
C PHE A 32 4.76 8.72 5.85
N LEU A 33 4.60 9.99 5.43
CA LEU A 33 4.46 10.33 4.01
C LEU A 33 5.69 9.89 3.21
N ARG A 34 6.91 10.11 3.74
CA ARG A 34 8.15 9.65 3.13
C ARG A 34 8.23 8.12 3.05
N MET A 35 7.77 7.42 4.08
CA MET A 35 7.65 5.95 4.06
C MET A 35 6.70 5.48 2.95
N LEU A 36 5.58 6.16 2.74
CA LEU A 36 4.61 5.78 1.70
C LEU A 36 5.09 6.10 0.29
N THR A 37 5.58 7.32 0.05
CA THR A 37 5.87 7.83 -1.30
C THR A 37 7.33 7.71 -1.70
N GLY A 38 8.24 7.50 -0.75
CA GLY A 38 9.67 7.65 -0.93
C GLY A 38 10.14 9.11 -0.86
N ASP A 39 11.43 9.28 -0.55
CA ASP A 39 12.05 10.60 -0.35
C ASP A 39 12.08 11.45 -1.63
N ALA A 40 12.37 10.83 -2.77
CA ALA A 40 12.46 11.54 -4.05
C ALA A 40 11.12 12.19 -4.42
N VAL A 41 10.02 11.47 -4.22
CA VAL A 41 8.66 11.97 -4.50
C VAL A 41 8.29 13.09 -3.55
N TYR A 42 8.51 12.90 -2.24
CA TYR A 42 8.21 13.93 -1.25
C TYR A 42 9.02 15.21 -1.50
N ASN A 43 10.31 15.06 -1.80
CA ASN A 43 11.21 16.19 -2.07
C ASN A 43 10.85 16.91 -3.38
N GLY A 44 10.13 16.28 -4.30
CA GLY A 44 9.62 16.90 -5.53
C GLY A 44 8.47 17.87 -5.32
N PHE A 45 7.81 17.87 -4.16
CA PHE A 45 6.78 18.84 -3.83
C PHE A 45 7.34 20.26 -3.64
N SER A 46 6.53 21.28 -3.94
CA SER A 46 6.94 22.66 -3.68
C SER A 46 7.15 22.92 -2.18
N PRO A 47 8.09 23.79 -1.78
CA PRO A 47 8.37 24.06 -0.37
C PRO A 47 7.13 24.52 0.41
N GLY A 48 6.28 25.33 -0.22
CA GLY A 48 5.02 25.76 0.38
C GLY A 48 4.03 24.61 0.60
N TYR A 49 4.01 23.61 -0.27
CA TYR A 49 3.17 22.43 -0.09
C TYR A 49 3.72 21.50 1.00
N GLN A 50 5.03 21.26 1.03
CA GLN A 50 5.69 20.50 2.10
C GLN A 50 5.42 21.13 3.47
N SER A 51 5.49 22.46 3.57
CA SER A 51 5.21 23.18 4.82
C SER A 51 3.76 23.01 5.28
N ARG A 52 2.79 23.06 4.36
CA ARG A 52 1.38 22.79 4.67
C ARG A 52 1.14 21.35 5.09
N LEU A 53 1.77 20.38 4.40
CA LEU A 53 1.69 18.98 4.80
C LEU A 53 2.28 18.77 6.20
N ALA A 54 3.46 19.33 6.48
CA ALA A 54 4.09 19.21 7.79
C ALA A 54 3.26 19.82 8.93
N ALA A 55 2.54 20.92 8.68
CA ALA A 55 1.76 21.63 9.69
C ALA A 55 0.34 21.09 9.92
N ASP A 56 -0.18 20.26 9.01
CA ASP A 56 -1.53 19.72 9.13
C ASP A 56 -1.55 18.43 9.96
N ASP A 57 -2.23 18.49 11.11
CA ASP A 57 -2.39 17.38 12.04
C ASP A 57 -3.74 16.66 11.91
N THR A 58 -4.63 17.13 11.03
CA THR A 58 -6.03 16.68 10.95
C THR A 58 -6.09 15.16 10.79
N TRP A 59 -5.29 14.65 9.85
CA TRP A 59 -5.23 13.24 9.54
C TRP A 59 -4.75 12.39 10.74
N ILE A 60 -3.66 12.81 11.43
CA ILE A 60 -3.17 12.08 12.63
C ILE A 60 -4.19 12.13 13.77
N LYS A 61 -4.80 13.29 14.01
CA LYS A 61 -5.65 13.51 15.19
C LYS A 61 -7.05 12.93 15.06
N HIS A 62 -7.58 12.81 13.84
CA HIS A 62 -8.99 12.49 13.64
C HIS A 62 -9.24 11.29 12.73
N GLU A 63 -8.31 10.96 11.83
CA GLU A 63 -8.53 9.97 10.78
C GLU A 63 -7.65 8.72 10.94
N PHE A 64 -6.56 8.82 11.72
CA PHE A 64 -5.58 7.75 11.84
C PHE A 64 -6.09 6.50 12.59
N ASP A 65 -6.98 6.68 13.56
CA ASP A 65 -7.62 5.57 14.29
C ASP A 65 -8.81 4.96 13.53
N ASN A 66 -9.16 5.53 12.37
CA ASN A 66 -10.34 5.18 11.57
C ASN A 66 -10.01 4.23 10.40
N PHE A 67 -8.82 3.63 10.36
CA PHE A 67 -8.36 2.86 9.18
C PHE A 67 -9.08 1.51 8.94
N GLU A 68 -9.93 1.03 9.85
CA GLU A 68 -10.53 -0.31 9.79
C GLU A 68 -11.72 -0.49 8.82
N TYR A 69 -12.20 0.53 8.12
CA TYR A 69 -13.53 0.47 7.49
C TYR A 69 -13.74 -0.55 6.36
N TYR A 70 -12.69 -1.12 5.74
CA TYR A 70 -12.88 -2.00 4.58
C TYR A 70 -12.08 -3.32 4.64
N ARG A 71 -12.65 -4.34 5.26
CA ARG A 71 -12.14 -5.72 5.17
C ARG A 71 -13.11 -6.55 4.33
N PRO A 72 -12.78 -6.88 3.07
CA PRO A 72 -13.62 -7.76 2.27
C PRO A 72 -13.86 -9.09 3.00
N ALA A 73 -15.10 -9.55 3.02
CA ALA A 73 -15.42 -10.87 3.54
C ALA A 73 -14.83 -11.95 2.63
N ASP A 74 -14.47 -13.10 3.22
CA ASP A 74 -13.91 -14.23 2.47
C ASP A 74 -14.86 -14.68 1.33
N SER A 75 -16.17 -14.58 1.53
CA SER A 75 -17.18 -14.86 0.50
C SER A 75 -17.17 -13.87 -0.66
N GLU A 76 -16.88 -12.59 -0.40
CA GLU A 76 -16.79 -11.55 -1.44
C GLU A 76 -15.54 -11.77 -2.30
N LEU A 77 -14.42 -12.12 -1.67
CA LEU A 77 -13.17 -12.44 -2.37
C LEU A 77 -13.31 -13.73 -3.20
N ALA A 78 -13.96 -14.77 -2.65
CA ALA A 78 -14.25 -16.00 -3.38
C ALA A 78 -15.21 -15.82 -4.57
N ALA A 79 -16.02 -14.76 -4.55
CA ALA A 79 -16.95 -14.44 -5.65
C ALA A 79 -16.24 -13.78 -6.85
N VAL A 80 -15.00 -13.30 -6.71
CA VAL A 80 -14.23 -12.68 -7.80
C VAL A 80 -13.97 -13.69 -8.92
N LYS A 81 -14.48 -13.41 -10.13
CA LYS A 81 -14.33 -14.29 -11.30
C LYS A 81 -13.25 -13.85 -12.29
N ARG A 82 -12.78 -12.61 -12.18
CA ARG A 82 -11.71 -12.11 -13.05
C ARG A 82 -10.37 -12.48 -12.44
N PRO A 83 -9.35 -12.84 -13.24
CA PRO A 83 -8.00 -13.00 -12.74
C PRO A 83 -7.55 -11.73 -12.00
N VAL A 84 -6.92 -11.89 -10.84
CA VAL A 84 -6.33 -10.79 -10.06
C VAL A 84 -4.89 -11.15 -9.70
N ALA A 85 -3.95 -10.25 -10.01
CA ALA A 85 -2.61 -10.27 -9.43
C ALA A 85 -2.56 -9.32 -8.24
N VAL A 86 -1.90 -9.77 -7.17
CA VAL A 86 -1.58 -8.96 -6.00
C VAL A 86 -0.08 -8.71 -6.01
N ILE A 87 0.34 -7.46 -5.95
CA ILE A 87 1.76 -7.07 -5.98
C ILE A 87 2.11 -6.22 -4.76
N PHE A 88 3.34 -6.31 -4.28
CA PHE A 88 3.87 -5.39 -3.26
C PHE A 88 5.37 -5.13 -3.46
N GLY A 89 5.86 -3.99 -2.98
CA GLY A 89 7.25 -3.60 -3.09
C GLY A 89 8.15 -4.30 -2.07
N ALA A 90 9.29 -4.84 -2.52
CA ALA A 90 10.27 -5.55 -1.70
C ALA A 90 10.86 -4.71 -0.55
N GLU A 91 10.89 -3.39 -0.73
CA GLU A 91 11.46 -2.43 0.22
C GLU A 91 10.36 -1.84 1.15
N SER A 92 9.12 -2.32 1.03
CA SER A 92 8.00 -1.89 1.89
C SER A 92 8.14 -2.47 3.31
N PRO A 93 7.60 -1.79 4.34
CA PRO A 93 7.42 -2.38 5.65
C PRO A 93 6.75 -3.78 5.61
N PRO A 94 7.14 -4.72 6.49
CA PRO A 94 6.70 -6.12 6.41
C PRO A 94 5.19 -6.33 6.34
N PHE A 95 4.41 -5.49 7.02
CA PHE A 95 2.95 -5.59 7.06
C PHE A 95 2.29 -5.48 5.68
N PHE A 96 2.90 -4.77 4.71
CA PHE A 96 2.38 -4.71 3.34
C PHE A 96 2.47 -6.08 2.65
N GLY A 97 3.56 -6.83 2.89
CA GLY A 97 3.72 -8.19 2.39
C GLY A 97 2.74 -9.17 3.02
N GLU A 98 2.46 -9.01 4.33
CA GLU A 98 1.44 -9.82 5.02
C GLU A 98 0.04 -9.60 4.42
N ALA A 99 -0.37 -8.33 4.25
CA ALA A 99 -1.68 -7.99 3.68
C ALA A 99 -1.80 -8.50 2.22
N ALA A 100 -0.74 -8.34 1.42
CA ALA A 100 -0.69 -8.84 0.05
C ALA A 100 -0.81 -10.37 0.00
N THR A 101 -0.09 -11.07 0.88
CA THR A 101 -0.13 -12.54 0.97
C THR A 101 -1.49 -13.03 1.42
N TRP A 102 -2.10 -12.38 2.42
CA TRP A 102 -3.44 -12.70 2.91
C TRP A 102 -4.50 -12.57 1.81
N LEU A 103 -4.42 -11.50 1.02
CA LEU A 103 -5.35 -11.23 -0.07
C LEU A 103 -5.16 -12.22 -1.22
N ALA A 104 -3.92 -12.47 -1.62
CA ALA A 104 -3.59 -13.41 -2.68
C ALA A 104 -4.09 -14.83 -2.36
N ALA A 105 -3.90 -15.29 -1.12
CA ALA A 105 -4.37 -16.60 -0.67
C ALA A 105 -5.90 -16.77 -0.82
N ARG A 106 -6.68 -15.72 -0.55
CA ARG A 106 -8.15 -15.71 -0.70
C ARG A 106 -8.62 -15.64 -2.14
N LEU A 107 -7.80 -15.09 -3.01
CA LEU A 107 -8.02 -15.06 -4.45
C LEU A 107 -7.49 -16.33 -5.15
N GLY A 108 -6.89 -17.26 -4.41
CA GLY A 108 -6.27 -18.47 -4.96
C GLY A 108 -5.01 -18.20 -5.78
N THR A 109 -4.30 -17.10 -5.50
CA THR A 109 -3.07 -16.69 -6.18
C THR A 109 -1.90 -16.52 -5.21
N GLN A 110 -0.73 -16.16 -5.72
CA GLN A 110 0.43 -15.78 -4.91
C GLN A 110 0.70 -14.28 -5.08
N ALA A 111 1.08 -13.63 -3.98
CA ALA A 111 1.52 -12.24 -4.03
C ALA A 111 2.88 -12.16 -4.74
N LEU A 112 3.02 -11.20 -5.65
CA LEU A 112 4.26 -10.94 -6.38
C LEU A 112 5.03 -9.81 -5.71
N THR A 113 6.29 -10.07 -5.40
CA THR A 113 7.20 -9.05 -4.90
C THR A 113 7.89 -8.37 -6.08
N ILE A 114 7.84 -7.04 -6.14
CA ILE A 114 8.55 -6.22 -7.14
C ILE A 114 9.58 -5.30 -6.47
N PRO A 115 10.62 -4.84 -7.17
CA PRO A 115 11.52 -3.83 -6.61
C PRO A 115 10.77 -2.53 -6.25
N GLY A 116 11.21 -1.83 -5.19
CA GLY A 116 10.64 -0.54 -4.75
C GLY A 116 9.91 -0.61 -3.41
N GLY A 117 9.54 0.57 -2.89
CA GLY A 117 8.78 0.73 -1.65
C GLY A 117 7.28 0.58 -1.84
N HIS A 118 6.48 1.08 -0.89
CA HIS A 118 5.02 1.05 -0.98
C HIS A 118 4.52 1.80 -2.24
N GLY A 119 5.11 2.97 -2.51
CA GLY A 119 4.86 3.77 -3.70
C GLY A 119 5.61 3.31 -4.96
N ALA A 120 5.78 2.00 -5.18
CA ALA A 120 6.50 1.40 -6.31
C ALA A 120 6.11 1.98 -7.69
N HIS A 121 4.85 2.41 -7.84
CA HIS A 121 4.32 3.02 -9.06
C HIS A 121 4.80 4.45 -9.30
N TYR A 122 5.32 5.14 -8.29
CA TYR A 122 5.90 6.47 -8.42
C TYR A 122 7.41 6.41 -8.69
N ASP A 123 8.15 5.59 -7.96
CA ASP A 123 9.62 5.53 -7.98
C ASP A 123 10.17 4.54 -9.03
N LYS A 124 9.48 3.42 -9.26
CA LYS A 124 9.85 2.36 -10.22
C LYS A 124 8.68 2.00 -11.14
N PRO A 125 8.09 2.97 -11.86
CA PRO A 125 6.91 2.74 -12.70
C PRO A 125 7.10 1.64 -13.76
N GLN A 126 8.34 1.42 -14.20
CA GLN A 126 8.67 0.39 -15.18
C GLN A 126 8.53 -1.03 -14.63
N GLU A 127 8.85 -1.24 -13.35
CA GLU A 127 8.68 -2.54 -12.68
C GLU A 127 7.20 -2.88 -12.51
N VAL A 128 6.39 -1.89 -12.12
CA VAL A 128 4.92 -2.05 -12.05
C VAL A 128 4.34 -2.34 -13.44
N ALA A 129 4.76 -1.59 -14.46
CA ALA A 129 4.30 -1.81 -15.82
C ALA A 129 4.70 -3.18 -16.37
N LYS A 130 5.90 -3.67 -16.02
CA LYS A 130 6.36 -5.02 -16.36
C LYS A 130 5.47 -6.08 -15.71
N ALA A 131 5.22 -5.98 -14.41
CA ALA A 131 4.34 -6.91 -13.70
C ALA A 131 2.92 -6.94 -14.31
N ILE A 132 2.38 -5.78 -14.71
CA ILE A 132 1.08 -5.69 -15.39
C ILE A 132 1.10 -6.42 -16.74
N ARG A 133 2.14 -6.21 -17.57
CA ARG A 133 2.25 -6.85 -18.89
C ARG A 133 2.42 -8.37 -18.81
N GLU A 134 3.16 -8.84 -17.82
CA GLU A 134 3.35 -10.28 -17.58
C GLU A 134 2.05 -10.94 -17.11
N PHE A 135 1.25 -10.23 -16.30
CA PHE A 135 -0.03 -10.74 -15.80
C PHE A 135 -1.14 -10.71 -16.85
N ALA A 136 -1.21 -9.64 -17.64
CA ALA A 136 -2.18 -9.45 -18.71
C ALA A 136 -1.45 -9.49 -20.06
N PRO A 137 -1.04 -10.68 -20.54
CA PRO A 137 -0.51 -10.78 -21.89
C PRO A 137 -1.57 -10.22 -22.83
N GLY A 138 -1.17 -9.28 -23.69
CA GLY A 138 -2.06 -8.67 -24.67
C GLY A 138 -2.77 -9.75 -25.51
N PRO A 139 -3.85 -9.40 -26.23
CA PRO A 139 -4.48 -10.35 -27.13
C PRO A 139 -3.40 -10.93 -28.07
N ALA A 140 -3.34 -12.26 -28.17
CA ALA A 140 -2.49 -12.92 -29.15
C ALA A 140 -2.82 -12.33 -30.53
N HIS A 141 -1.83 -11.71 -31.16
CA HIS A 141 -1.94 -11.18 -32.52
C HIS A 141 -1.97 -12.31 -33.54
#